data_AF-A0A962TSS0-F1
#
_entry.id   AF-A0A962TSS0-F1
#
_cell.length_a   1.000
_cell.length_b   1.000
_cell.length_c   1.000
_cell.angle_alpha   90.00
_cell.angle_beta   90.00
_cell.angle_gamma   90.00
#
_symmetry.space_group_name_H-M   'P 1'
#
loop_
_entity.id
_entity.type
_entity.pdbx_description
1 polymer ?
#
loop_
_entity_poly.entity_id
_entity_poly.type
_entity_poly.pdbx_seq_one_letter_code
_entity_poly.pdbx_strand_id
1 'polypeptide(L)'
;MLKLFLILVALPAVAVLGHDIFMFTQHQDKGFMLSAVGFLWTTYNPDSYKWVNENVDEQTWAIINLVLAQKSIVVFGGFAALVYLLTWIGTMIFKGKGMKNDKLDYLKKNKKGKIVYKRK
;
A
#
# COMPACT_ATOMS: atom_id res chain seq x y z
N MET A 1 14.95 0.50 0.85
CA MET A 1 13.86 0.37 1.84
C MET A 1 12.52 0.90 1.33
N LEU A 2 12.39 2.17 0.89
CA LEU A 2 11.09 2.71 0.43
C LEU A 2 10.41 1.87 -0.67
N LYS A 3 11.16 1.40 -1.67
CA LYS A 3 10.61 0.56 -2.75
C LYS A 3 10.04 -0.77 -2.23
N LEU A 4 10.73 -1.41 -1.28
CA LEU A 4 10.28 -2.66 -0.66
C LEU A 4 9.01 -2.43 0.17
N PHE A 5 8.95 -1.32 0.90
CA PHE A 5 7.75 -0.91 1.64
C PHE A 5 6.55 -0.69 0.71
N LEU A 6 6.74 0.01 -0.40
CA LEU A 6 5.66 0.23 -1.38
C LEU A 6 5.16 -1.08 -2.00
N ILE A 7 6.06 -2.04 -2.26
CA ILE A 7 5.67 -3.37 -2.72
C ILE A 7 4.85 -4.10 -1.66
N LEU A 8 5.29 -4.10 -0.39
CA LEU A 8 4.56 -4.73 0.72
C LEU A 8 3.15 -4.15 0.86
N VAL A 9 3.00 -2.84 0.73
CA VAL A 9 1.71 -2.15 0.80
C VAL A 9 0.80 -2.49 -0.39
N ALA A 10 1.36 -2.78 -1.56
CA ALA A 10 0.59 -3.18 -2.73
C ALA A 10 0.15 -4.66 -2.72
N LEU A 11 0.75 -5.50 -1.87
CA LEU A 11 0.46 -6.94 -1.82
C LEU A 11 -1.03 -7.27 -1.64
N PRO A 12 -1.80 -6.62 -0.75
CA PRO A 12 -3.22 -6.92 -0.60
C PRO A 12 -4.02 -6.65 -1.89
N ALA A 13 -3.71 -5.57 -2.62
CA ALA A 13 -4.38 -5.27 -3.89
C ALA A 13 -4.07 -6.33 -4.96
N VAL A 14 -2.81 -6.78 -5.02
CA VAL A 14 -2.39 -7.85 -5.95
C VAL A 14 -3.05 -9.18 -5.57
N ALA A 15 -3.13 -9.51 -4.28
CA ALA A 15 -3.77 -10.75 -3.82
C ALA A 15 -5.26 -10.79 -4.20
N VAL A 16 -5.97 -9.67 -4.04
CA VAL A 16 -7.37 -9.56 -4.44
C VAL A 16 -7.55 -9.64 -5.95
N LEU A 17 -6.69 -9.00 -6.74
CA LEU A 17 -6.72 -9.19 -8.20
C LEU A 17 -6.51 -10.65 -8.58
N GLY A 18 -5.56 -11.32 -7.95
CA GLY A 18 -5.32 -12.76 -8.15
C GLY A 18 -6.56 -13.60 -7.82
N HIS A 19 -7.24 -13.30 -6.72
CA HIS A 19 -8.50 -13.93 -6.36
C HIS A 19 -9.59 -13.70 -7.41
N ASP A 20 -9.79 -12.45 -7.86
CA ASP A 20 -10.84 -12.13 -8.84
C ASP A 20 -10.57 -12.79 -10.20
N ILE A 21 -9.30 -12.85 -10.63
CA ILE A 21 -8.89 -13.60 -11.83
C ILE A 21 -9.16 -15.09 -11.63
N PHE A 22 -8.81 -15.66 -10.47
CA PHE A 22 -9.08 -17.06 -10.17
C PHE A 22 -10.59 -17.36 -10.24
N MET A 23 -11.42 -16.55 -9.58
CA MET A 23 -12.87 -16.71 -9.61
C MET A 23 -13.44 -16.60 -11.04
N PHE A 24 -12.90 -15.69 -11.85
CA PHE A 24 -13.28 -15.59 -13.27
C PHE A 24 -12.92 -16.84 -14.06
N THR A 25 -11.74 -17.44 -13.82
CA THR A 25 -11.34 -18.69 -14.50
C THR A 25 -12.22 -19.88 -14.11
N GLN A 26 -12.75 -19.91 -12.89
CA GLN A 26 -13.67 -20.96 -12.42
C GLN A 26 -15.13 -20.75 -12.86
N HIS A 27 -15.55 -19.51 -13.10
CA HIS A 27 -16.94 -19.14 -13.41
C HIS A 27 -17.02 -18.23 -14.65
N GLN A 28 -16.49 -18.70 -15.77
CA GLN A 28 -16.44 -17.92 -17.02
C GLN A 28 -17.84 -17.52 -17.53
N ASP A 29 -18.86 -18.32 -17.21
CA ASP A 29 -20.27 -18.07 -17.52
C ASP A 29 -20.81 -16.79 -16.89
N LYS A 30 -20.23 -16.34 -15.77
CA LYS A 30 -20.65 -15.14 -15.04
C LYS A 30 -19.94 -13.86 -15.50
N GLY A 31 -18.95 -13.97 -16.38
CA GLY A 31 -18.10 -12.85 -16.77
C GLY A 31 -17.18 -12.38 -15.65
N PHE A 32 -16.35 -11.37 -15.94
CA PHE A 32 -15.38 -10.86 -14.96
C PHE A 32 -16.08 -10.03 -13.87
N MET A 33 -16.02 -10.51 -12.63
CA MET A 33 -16.59 -9.85 -11.46
C MET A 33 -15.49 -9.53 -10.44
N LEU A 34 -15.56 -8.34 -9.87
CA LEU A 34 -14.67 -7.91 -8.79
C LEU A 34 -15.32 -8.26 -7.46
N SER A 35 -14.58 -8.97 -6.60
CA SER A 35 -15.08 -9.31 -5.26
C SER A 35 -15.29 -8.07 -4.40
N ALA A 36 -16.32 -8.13 -3.56
CA ALA A 36 -16.51 -7.17 -2.48
C ALA A 36 -15.71 -7.58 -1.24
N VAL A 37 -15.38 -6.63 -0.36
CA VAL A 37 -14.59 -6.93 0.86
C VAL A 37 -15.32 -7.94 1.75
N GLY A 38 -16.65 -7.80 1.87
CA GLY A 38 -17.50 -8.74 2.58
C GLY A 38 -17.40 -10.16 2.03
N PHE A 39 -17.40 -10.31 0.69
CA PHE A 39 -17.26 -11.62 0.05
C PHE A 39 -15.93 -12.28 0.41
N LEU A 40 -14.83 -11.52 0.41
CA LEU A 40 -13.53 -12.05 0.81
C LEU A 40 -13.54 -12.48 2.27
N TRP A 41 -14.10 -11.67 3.17
CA TRP A 41 -14.17 -12.01 4.60
C TRP A 41 -14.98 -13.28 4.83
N THR A 42 -16.18 -13.38 4.26
CA THR A 42 -17.04 -14.56 4.41
C THR A 42 -16.43 -15.81 3.77
N THR A 43 -15.63 -15.66 2.72
CA THR A 43 -14.98 -16.79 2.02
C THR A 43 -13.81 -17.35 2.82
N TYR A 44 -12.96 -16.48 3.37
CA TYR A 44 -11.70 -16.89 4.01
C TYR A 44 -11.77 -16.99 5.54
N ASN A 45 -12.73 -16.31 6.18
CA ASN A 45 -12.91 -16.35 7.63
C ASN A 45 -14.39 -16.18 8.04
N PRO A 46 -15.24 -17.17 7.73
CA PRO A 46 -16.68 -17.11 8.01
C PRO A 46 -16.99 -17.03 9.52
N ASP A 47 -16.20 -17.71 10.37
CA ASP A 47 -16.42 -17.73 11.81
C ASP A 47 -16.21 -16.33 12.43
N SER A 48 -15.16 -15.63 11.98
CA SER A 48 -14.93 -14.25 12.42
C SER A 48 -16.03 -13.31 11.95
N TYR A 49 -16.51 -13.46 10.72
CA TYR A 49 -17.63 -12.66 10.21
C TYR A 49 -18.89 -12.88 11.06
N LYS A 50 -19.22 -14.15 11.33
CA LYS A 50 -20.38 -14.54 12.14
C LYS A 50 -20.28 -13.97 13.55
N TRP A 51 -19.12 -14.10 14.18
CA TRP A 51 -18.89 -13.55 15.51
C TRP A 51 -19.11 -12.03 15.54
N VAL A 52 -18.56 -11.28 14.57
CA VAL A 52 -18.76 -9.82 14.52
C VAL A 52 -20.24 -9.48 14.32
N ASN A 53 -20.93 -10.15 13.41
CA ASN A 53 -22.35 -9.90 13.14
C ASN A 53 -23.24 -10.20 14.36
N GLU A 54 -22.86 -11.14 15.22
CA GLU A 54 -23.62 -11.51 16.43
C GLU A 54 -23.29 -10.64 17.65
N ASN A 55 -22.13 -9.96 17.65
CA ASN A 55 -21.61 -9.26 18.84
C ASN A 55 -21.50 -7.73 18.66
N VAL A 56 -21.77 -7.21 17.47
CA VAL A 56 -21.77 -5.77 17.17
C VAL A 56 -23.19 -5.26 17.05
N ASP A 57 -23.45 -4.07 17.59
CA ASP A 57 -24.77 -3.43 17.51
C ASP A 57 -25.14 -3.08 16.06
N GLU A 58 -26.44 -2.95 15.79
CA GLU A 58 -26.98 -2.72 14.44
C GLU A 58 -26.43 -1.44 13.78
N GLN A 59 -26.19 -0.38 14.55
CA GLN A 59 -25.71 0.89 14.02
C GLN A 59 -24.25 0.78 13.57
N THR A 60 -23.40 0.17 14.38
CA THR A 60 -22.01 -0.11 14.01
C THR A 60 -21.93 -1.10 12.86
N TRP A 61 -22.78 -2.13 12.87
CA TRP A 61 -22.87 -3.10 11.77
C TRP A 61 -23.26 -2.45 10.45
N ALA A 62 -24.19 -1.49 10.45
CA ALA A 62 -24.57 -0.76 9.25
C ALA A 62 -23.37 -0.03 8.62
N ILE A 63 -22.51 0.59 9.44
CA ILE A 63 -21.28 1.27 8.97
C ILE A 63 -20.28 0.25 8.42
N ILE A 64 -20.06 -0.86 9.12
CA ILE A 64 -19.18 -1.95 8.66
C ILE A 64 -19.68 -2.46 7.31
N ASN A 65 -20.97 -2.72 7.17
CA ASN A 65 -21.56 -3.26 5.96
C ASN A 65 -21.38 -2.33 4.73
N LEU A 66 -21.37 -1.01 4.93
CA LEU A 66 -21.02 -0.05 3.87
C LEU A 66 -19.60 -0.26 3.34
N VAL A 67 -18.64 -0.57 4.22
CA VAL A 67 -17.26 -0.88 3.83
C VAL A 67 -17.20 -2.25 3.17
N LEU A 68 -17.92 -3.25 3.71
CA LEU A 68 -17.95 -4.61 3.16
C LEU A 68 -18.55 -4.69 1.76
N ALA A 69 -19.48 -3.81 1.42
CA ALA A 69 -20.08 -3.73 0.09
C ALA A 69 -19.12 -3.14 -0.98
N GLN A 70 -18.02 -2.50 -0.59
CA GLN A 70 -17.08 -1.92 -1.54
C GLN A 70 -16.28 -3.00 -2.27
N LYS A 71 -15.95 -2.73 -3.54
CA LYS A 71 -15.08 -3.59 -4.34
C LYS A 71 -13.70 -3.66 -3.69
N SER A 72 -13.23 -4.87 -3.39
CA SER A 72 -11.97 -5.12 -2.70
C SER A 72 -10.79 -4.47 -3.41
N ILE A 73 -10.74 -4.52 -4.75
CA ILE A 73 -9.67 -3.88 -5.51
C ILE A 73 -9.65 -2.35 -5.35
N VAL A 74 -10.81 -1.72 -5.15
CA VAL A 74 -10.90 -0.27 -4.93
C VAL A 74 -10.38 0.06 -3.53
N VAL A 75 -10.72 -0.74 -2.52
CA VAL A 75 -10.28 -0.51 -1.13
C VAL A 75 -8.76 -0.70 -1.01
N PHE A 76 -8.24 -1.86 -1.41
CA PHE A 76 -6.81 -2.15 -1.27
C PHE A 76 -5.96 -1.36 -2.26
N GLY A 77 -6.44 -1.17 -3.49
CA GLY A 77 -5.77 -0.34 -4.48
C GLY A 77 -5.76 1.14 -4.08
N GLY A 78 -6.88 1.65 -3.56
CA GLY A 78 -6.98 3.00 -3.02
C GLY A 78 -6.05 3.24 -1.83
N PHE A 79 -5.97 2.28 -0.91
CA PHE A 79 -5.01 2.32 0.20
C PHE A 79 -3.56 2.38 -0.30
N ALA A 80 -3.19 1.51 -1.24
CA ALA A 80 -1.84 1.50 -1.80
C ALA A 80 -1.50 2.80 -2.53
N ALA A 81 -2.45 3.35 -3.30
CA ALA A 81 -2.30 4.62 -3.99
C ALA A 81 -2.13 5.79 -3.00
N LEU A 82 -2.92 5.81 -1.93
CA LEU A 82 -2.82 6.82 -0.86
C LEU A 82 -1.45 6.79 -0.19
N VAL A 83 -0.98 5.61 0.20
CA VAL A 83 0.35 5.45 0.82
C VAL A 83 1.45 5.91 -0.14
N TYR A 84 1.37 5.52 -1.42
CA TYR A 84 2.31 6.01 -2.42
C TYR A 84 2.33 7.53 -2.50
N LEU A 85 1.15 8.16 -2.58
CA LEU A 85 1.01 9.61 -2.65
C LEU A 85 1.57 10.32 -1.41
N LEU A 86 1.31 9.80 -0.21
CA LEU A 86 1.87 10.32 1.03
C LEU A 86 3.40 10.22 1.05
N THR A 87 3.96 9.08 0.62
CA THR A 87 5.42 8.93 0.55
C THR A 87 6.03 9.87 -0.48
N TRP A 88 5.38 10.07 -1.62
CA TRP A 88 5.83 10.99 -2.66
C TRP A 88 5.86 12.45 -2.16
N ILE A 89 4.76 12.92 -1.55
CA ILE A 89 4.68 14.24 -0.92
C ILE A 89 5.75 14.40 0.16
N GLY A 90 5.90 13.39 1.04
CA GLY A 90 6.95 13.39 2.06
C GLY A 90 8.34 13.57 1.45
N THR A 91 8.67 12.81 0.39
CA THR A 91 9.98 12.98 -0.27
C THR A 91 10.17 14.36 -0.88
N MET A 92 9.12 15.03 -1.36
CA MET A 92 9.24 16.41 -1.87
C MET A 92 9.49 17.42 -0.75
N ILE A 93 8.77 17.31 0.37
CA ILE A 93 8.93 18.19 1.53
C ILE A 93 10.33 18.03 2.15
N PHE A 94 10.81 16.79 2.26
CA PHE A 94 12.10 16.51 2.91
C PHE A 94 13.32 16.58 1.97
N LYS A 95 13.16 16.54 0.65
CA LYS A 95 14.26 16.74 -0.32
C LYS A 95 14.91 18.13 -0.24
N GLY A 96 14.23 19.13 0.33
CA GLY A 96 14.75 20.48 0.52
C GLY A 96 15.66 20.67 1.76
N LYS A 97 15.60 19.77 2.74
CA LYS A 97 16.57 19.74 3.84
C LYS A 97 17.67 18.76 3.47
N GLY A 98 18.58 19.21 2.62
CA GLY A 98 19.79 18.46 2.33
C GLY A 98 20.45 18.03 3.64
N MET A 99 20.63 16.72 3.84
CA MET A 99 21.75 16.24 4.63
C MET A 99 22.98 16.86 3.96
N LYS A 100 23.46 17.99 4.49
CA LYS A 100 24.81 18.43 4.23
C LYS A 100 25.68 17.25 4.62
N ASN A 101 26.22 16.57 3.63
CA ASN A 101 27.34 15.67 3.86
C ASN A 101 28.50 16.60 4.26
N ASP A 102 28.55 16.99 5.53
CA ASP A 102 29.68 17.70 6.14
C ASP A 102 31.00 16.92 5.93
N LYS A 103 30.89 15.65 5.53
CA LYS A 103 31.99 14.78 5.12
C LYS A 103 32.54 14.99 3.70
N LEU A 104 31.96 15.86 2.86
CA LEU A 104 32.48 16.14 1.51
C LEU A 104 33.03 17.55 1.34
N ASP A 105 32.76 18.47 2.27
CA ASP A 105 33.25 19.85 2.19
C ASP A 105 34.77 20.00 2.37
N TYR A 106 35.46 18.96 2.84
CA TYR A 106 36.92 18.91 2.91
C TYR A 106 37.59 18.26 1.69
N LEU A 107 36.84 17.68 0.75
CA LEU A 107 37.39 17.04 -0.45
C LEU A 107 37.25 17.99 -1.66
N LYS A 108 38.03 19.07 -1.67
CA LYS A 108 38.13 19.94 -2.86
C LYS A 108 39.00 19.25 -3.91
N LYS A 109 38.40 18.76 -4.99
CA LYS A 109 39.10 18.14 -6.12
C LYS A 109 39.88 19.22 -6.89
N ASN A 110 41.20 19.06 -7.06
CA ASN A 110 42.01 19.95 -7.90
C ASN A 110 41.68 19.70 -9.39
N LYS A 111 41.91 20.67 -10.28
CA LYS A 111 41.83 20.58 -11.75
C LYS A 111 42.54 19.33 -12.34
N LYS A 112 43.47 18.71 -11.62
CA LYS A 112 44.16 17.44 -12.00
C LYS A 112 43.52 16.17 -11.42
N GLY A 113 42.31 16.24 -10.87
CA GLY A 113 41.57 15.08 -10.35
C GLY A 113 42.06 14.51 -9.01
N LYS A 114 43.16 15.03 -8.44
CA LYS A 114 43.68 14.61 -7.13
C LYS A 114 42.88 15.23 -5.98
N ILE A 115 42.51 14.39 -5.02
CA ILE A 115 41.87 14.77 -3.76
C ILE A 115 42.95 15.36 -2.84
N VAL A 116 42.75 16.60 -2.37
CA VAL A 116 43.68 17.28 -1.46
C VAL A 116 42.96 17.53 -0.15
N TYR A 117 43.50 17.01 0.95
CA TYR A 117 42.99 17.26 2.29
C TYR A 117 43.36 18.68 2.75
N LYS A 118 42.37 19.48 3.14
CA LYS A 118 42.58 20.80 3.74
C LYS A 118 42.87 20.59 5.24
N ARG A 119 44.12 20.74 5.69
CA ARG A 119 44.41 20.84 7.14
C ARG A 119 43.82 22.16 7.65
N LYS A 120 43.17 22.10 8.82
CA LYS A 120 42.82 23.29 9.61
C LYS A 120 44.08 23.94 10.13
#